data_AF-A0A1W9SKS0-F1
#
_entry.id   AF-A0A1W9SKS0-F1
#
_cell.length_a   1.000
_cell.length_b   1.000
_cell.length_c   1.000
_cell.angle_alpha   90.00
_cell.angle_beta   90.00
_cell.angle_gamma   90.00
#
_symmetry.space_group_name_H-M   'P 1'
#
loop_
_entity.id
_entity.type
_entity.pdbx_description
1 polymer ?
#
loop_
_entity_poly.entity_id
_entity_poly.type
_entity_poly.pdbx_seq_one_letter_code
_entity_poly.pdbx_strand_id
1 'polypeptide(L)'
;MISLLFVSCKGNGTQIAKAEAINYSSQIEQVSSDTLLIGIQGKIYDAFVQSLMSKDNKALSELSNRLDELNKSKKQNLILYWRSYLQFYSSIYYLKKDDKKTAEKEIDKGISWLVEMQNKNHCLFRKLKTIIYHRGEKKMPLKC
;
A
#
# COMPACT_ATOMS: atom_id res chain seq x y z
N MET A 1 -35.95 -5.67 23.45
CA MET A 1 -34.52 -5.49 23.77
C MET A 1 -33.87 -6.85 23.77
N ILE A 2 -32.99 -7.13 22.81
CA ILE A 2 -32.26 -8.40 22.74
C ILE A 2 -30.90 -8.17 23.40
N SER A 3 -30.69 -8.80 24.56
CA SER A 3 -29.44 -8.81 25.30
C SER A 3 -28.38 -9.61 24.54
N LEU A 4 -27.25 -8.98 24.22
CA LEU A 4 -26.05 -9.64 23.74
C LEU A 4 -25.24 -10.15 24.93
N LEU A 5 -25.17 -11.48 25.08
CA LEU A 5 -24.27 -12.14 26.02
C LEU A 5 -22.84 -12.05 25.47
N PHE A 6 -21.97 -11.32 26.16
CA PHE A 6 -20.53 -11.36 25.91
C PHE A 6 -19.97 -12.69 26.43
N VAL A 7 -19.73 -13.61 25.51
CA VAL A 7 -18.91 -14.80 25.77
C VAL A 7 -17.46 -14.34 25.93
N SER A 8 -17.01 -14.26 27.19
CA SER A 8 -15.63 -14.00 27.56
C SER A 8 -14.77 -15.25 27.34
N CYS A 9 -14.08 -15.35 26.21
CA CYS A 9 -13.03 -16.33 26.02
C CYS A 9 -11.81 -15.98 26.89
N LYS A 10 -11.64 -16.70 28.01
CA LYS A 10 -10.36 -16.82 28.71
C LYS A 10 -9.43 -17.72 27.87
N GLY A 11 -8.59 -17.11 27.04
CA GLY A 11 -7.50 -17.77 26.34
C GLY A 11 -6.16 -17.41 27.01
N ASN A 12 -5.43 -18.43 27.46
CA ASN A 12 -4.15 -18.33 28.13
C ASN A 12 -3.12 -17.48 27.36
N GLY A 13 -2.35 -16.71 28.13
CA GLY A 13 -1.26 -15.89 27.64
C GLY A 13 -0.25 -16.70 26.85
N THR A 14 -0.11 -16.36 25.58
CA THR A 14 1.13 -16.55 24.83
C THR A 14 1.55 -15.16 24.42
N GLN A 15 2.77 -14.76 24.79
CA GLN A 15 3.35 -13.48 24.41
C GLN A 15 3.24 -13.33 22.89
N ILE A 16 2.33 -12.47 22.43
CA ILE A 16 2.35 -12.00 21.05
C ILE A 16 3.62 -11.19 20.97
N ALA A 17 4.62 -11.77 20.32
CA ALA A 17 5.85 -11.10 19.95
C ALA A 17 5.48 -9.70 19.46
N LYS A 18 6.05 -8.68 20.11
CA LYS A 18 6.06 -7.32 19.59
C LYS A 18 6.59 -7.43 18.16
N ALA A 19 5.68 -7.40 17.19
CA ALA A 19 6.05 -7.15 15.81
C ALA A 19 6.77 -5.81 15.85
N GLU A 20 8.07 -5.85 15.57
CA GLU A 20 8.95 -4.69 15.63
C GLU A 20 8.28 -3.56 14.86
N ALA A 21 7.83 -2.56 15.61
CA ALA A 21 7.45 -1.29 15.03
C ALA A 21 8.73 -0.77 14.36
N ILE A 22 8.81 -0.97 13.05
CA ILE A 22 9.81 -0.36 12.17
C ILE A 22 9.98 1.08 12.66
N ASN A 23 11.20 1.48 12.99
CA ASN A 23 11.51 2.79 13.55
C ASN A 23 11.27 3.88 12.48
N TYR A 24 9.99 4.21 12.26
CA TYR A 24 9.53 5.27 11.36
C TYR A 24 9.94 6.64 11.92
N SER A 25 9.99 6.78 13.25
CA SER A 25 10.38 8.00 13.95
C SER A 25 11.77 8.51 13.56
N SER A 26 12.78 7.64 13.46
CA SER A 26 14.14 8.06 13.08
C SER A 26 14.29 8.42 11.61
N GLN A 27 13.43 7.89 10.73
CA GLN A 27 13.41 8.24 9.30
C GLN A 27 12.67 9.57 9.05
N ILE A 28 11.74 9.96 9.93
CA ILE A 28 10.98 11.22 9.79
C ILE A 28 11.88 12.45 10.01
N GLU A 29 12.86 12.40 10.92
CA GLU A 29 13.80 13.53 11.13
C GLU A 29 14.67 13.81 9.89
N GLN A 30 15.10 12.77 9.19
CA GLN A 30 15.94 12.89 7.98
C GLN A 30 15.16 13.31 6.72
N VAL A 31 13.83 13.18 6.75
CA VAL A 31 12.90 13.51 5.66
C VAL A 31 12.40 14.97 5.75
N SER A 32 12.65 15.64 6.88
CA SER A 32 12.15 16.99 7.17
C SER A 32 12.60 18.09 6.19
N SER A 33 13.58 17.83 5.33
CA SER A 33 14.05 18.78 4.31
C SER A 33 13.40 18.62 2.93
N ASP A 34 12.70 17.51 2.65
CA ASP A 34 12.02 17.34 1.35
C ASP A 34 10.65 18.00 1.35
N THR A 35 10.55 19.14 0.68
CA THR A 35 9.28 19.83 0.44
C THR A 35 8.24 18.94 -0.25
N LEU A 36 8.65 17.90 -0.99
CA LEU A 36 7.73 16.95 -1.61
C LEU A 36 6.96 16.13 -0.56
N LEU A 37 7.64 15.60 0.46
CA LEU A 37 7.06 14.67 1.42
C LEU A 37 6.22 15.37 2.51
N ILE A 38 6.45 16.66 2.73
CA ILE A 38 5.60 17.48 3.61
C ILE A 38 4.16 17.48 3.05
N GLY A 39 3.20 17.03 3.88
CA GLY A 39 1.79 16.97 3.51
C GLY A 39 1.46 16.00 2.37
N ILE A 40 2.32 15.01 2.10
CA ILE A 40 2.19 14.12 0.93
C ILE A 40 0.87 13.37 0.87
N GLN A 41 0.29 12.96 2.00
CA GLN A 41 -1.03 12.32 2.03
C GLN A 41 -2.11 13.22 1.41
N GLY A 42 -2.11 14.51 1.76
CA GLY A 42 -3.02 15.51 1.19
C GLY A 42 -2.78 15.69 -0.31
N LYS A 43 -1.51 15.82 -0.72
CA LYS A 43 -1.14 15.96 -2.14
C LYS A 43 -1.60 14.76 -2.99
N ILE A 44 -1.50 13.54 -2.45
CA ILE A 44 -2.00 12.33 -3.12
C ILE A 44 -3.52 12.38 -3.28
N TYR A 45 -4.23 12.75 -2.21
CA TYR A 45 -5.68 12.88 -2.25
C TYR A 45 -6.14 13.96 -3.24
N ASP A 46 -5.49 15.13 -3.23
CA ASP A 46 -5.80 16.22 -4.15
C ASP A 46 -5.55 15.82 -5.61
N ALA A 47 -4.44 15.14 -5.89
CA ALA A 47 -4.15 14.60 -7.23
C ALA A 47 -5.22 13.60 -7.68
N PHE A 48 -5.68 12.73 -6.78
CA PHE A 48 -6.76 11.79 -7.07
C PHE A 48 -8.09 12.51 -7.38
N VAL A 49 -8.48 13.48 -6.56
CA VAL A 49 -9.71 14.27 -6.77
C VAL A 49 -9.63 15.04 -8.08
N GLN A 50 -8.50 15.69 -8.36
CA GLN A 50 -8.27 16.38 -9.64
C GLN A 50 -8.40 15.45 -10.82
N SER A 51 -7.80 14.26 -10.77
CA SER A 51 -7.92 13.25 -11.83
C SER A 51 -9.35 12.78 -12.06
N LEU A 52 -10.16 12.66 -11.01
CA LEU A 52 -11.58 12.36 -11.16
C LEU A 52 -12.36 13.50 -11.82
N MET A 53 -12.05 14.75 -11.45
CA MET A 53 -12.73 15.94 -11.98
C MET A 53 -12.36 16.21 -13.44
N SER A 54 -11.08 16.05 -13.81
CA SER A 54 -10.60 16.27 -15.18
C SER A 54 -10.80 15.05 -16.10
N LYS A 55 -11.13 13.88 -15.53
CA LYS A 55 -11.25 12.58 -16.22
C LYS A 55 -9.95 12.10 -16.89
N ASP A 56 -8.81 12.66 -16.48
CA ASP A 56 -7.46 12.26 -16.88
C ASP A 56 -6.62 11.86 -15.65
N ASN A 57 -5.50 11.17 -15.86
CA ASN A 57 -4.61 10.71 -14.79
C ASN A 57 -3.35 11.57 -14.63
N LYS A 58 -3.34 12.79 -15.19
CA LYS A 58 -2.14 13.63 -15.30
C LYS A 58 -1.59 13.99 -13.92
N ALA A 59 -2.44 14.48 -13.02
CA ALA A 59 -2.04 14.86 -11.67
C ALA A 59 -1.45 13.67 -10.87
N LEU A 60 -2.08 12.48 -10.96
CA LEU A 60 -1.57 11.25 -10.35
C LEU A 60 -0.22 10.83 -10.96
N SER A 61 -0.08 10.93 -12.28
CA SER A 61 1.13 10.53 -13.01
C SER A 61 2.30 11.47 -12.73
N GLU A 62 2.06 12.77 -12.68
CA GLU A 62 3.05 13.79 -12.31
C GLU A 62 3.56 13.57 -10.88
N LEU A 63 2.67 13.33 -9.92
CA LEU A 63 3.06 13.02 -8.54
C LEU A 63 3.84 11.71 -8.45
N SER A 64 3.45 10.69 -9.22
CA SER A 64 4.16 9.41 -9.32
C SER A 64 5.59 9.59 -9.81
N ASN A 65 5.80 10.40 -10.85
CA ASN A 65 7.13 10.67 -11.39
C ASN A 65 8.02 11.38 -10.36
N ARG A 66 7.47 12.39 -9.66
CA ARG A 66 8.22 13.11 -8.61
C ARG A 66 8.62 12.21 -7.45
N LEU A 67 7.73 11.31 -7.02
CA LEU A 67 8.06 10.32 -5.98
C LEU A 67 9.05 9.27 -6.47
N ASP A 68 9.01 8.89 -7.74
CA ASP A 68 9.99 7.97 -8.33
C ASP A 68 11.40 8.60 -8.39
N GLU A 69 11.50 9.85 -8.83
CA GLU A 69 12.75 10.63 -8.83
C GLU A 69 13.31 10.77 -7.41
N LEU A 70 12.46 11.11 -6.44
CA LEU A 70 12.88 11.20 -5.04
C LEU A 70 13.37 9.85 -4.52
N ASN A 71 12.69 8.75 -4.86
CA ASN A 71 13.10 7.41 -4.46
C ASN A 71 14.44 7.00 -5.06
N LYS A 72 14.70 7.34 -6.33
CA LYS A 72 15.99 7.08 -7.00
C LYS A 72 17.14 7.81 -6.29
N SER A 73 16.89 9.03 -5.81
CA SER A 73 17.87 9.84 -5.09
C SER A 73 18.12 9.34 -3.66
N LYS A 74 17.05 9.12 -2.89
CA LYS A 74 17.16 8.86 -1.44
C LYS A 74 17.10 7.40 -1.03
N LYS A 75 16.45 6.54 -1.83
CA LYS A 75 16.26 5.10 -1.59
C LYS A 75 15.71 4.76 -0.19
N GLN A 76 14.75 5.54 0.30
CA GLN A 76 14.15 5.36 1.62
C GLN A 76 12.84 4.57 1.54
N ASN A 77 12.64 3.66 2.50
CA ASN A 77 11.41 2.86 2.64
C ASN A 77 10.15 3.73 2.77
N LEU A 78 10.25 4.89 3.42
CA LEU A 78 9.12 5.81 3.51
C LEU A 78 8.64 6.31 2.12
N ILE A 79 9.56 6.53 1.19
CA ILE A 79 9.19 6.96 -0.18
C ILE A 79 8.52 5.82 -0.92
N LEU A 80 9.01 4.59 -0.79
CA LEU A 80 8.35 3.41 -1.33
C LEU A 80 6.92 3.24 -0.79
N TYR A 81 6.71 3.47 0.51
CA TYR A 81 5.38 3.47 1.11
C TYR A 81 4.45 4.48 0.44
N TRP A 82 4.90 5.73 0.27
CA TRP A 82 4.08 6.77 -0.37
C TRP A 82 3.80 6.49 -1.85
N ARG A 83 4.76 5.88 -2.56
CA ARG A 83 4.55 5.39 -3.92
C ARG A 83 3.48 4.30 -3.96
N SER A 84 3.54 3.33 -3.05
CA SER A 84 2.51 2.28 -2.95
C SER A 84 1.13 2.85 -2.64
N TYR A 85 1.08 3.83 -1.75
CA TYR A 85 -0.17 4.51 -1.38
C TYR A 85 -0.76 5.31 -2.55
N LEU A 86 0.08 5.99 -3.35
CA LEU A 86 -0.35 6.64 -4.58
C LEU A 86 -0.91 5.62 -5.58
N GLN A 87 -0.28 4.46 -5.72
CA GLN A 87 -0.71 3.40 -6.65
C GLN A 87 -2.07 2.80 -6.28
N PHE A 88 -2.37 2.74 -4.98
CA PHE A 88 -3.72 2.43 -4.51
C PHE A 88 -4.75 3.44 -5.04
N TYR A 89 -4.50 4.75 -4.95
CA TYR A 89 -5.42 5.76 -5.52
C TYR A 89 -5.50 5.70 -7.05
N SER A 90 -4.39 5.46 -7.73
CA SER A 90 -4.37 5.23 -9.19
C SER A 90 -5.25 4.04 -9.56
N SER A 91 -5.21 2.95 -8.80
CA SER A 91 -6.07 1.79 -9.02
C SER A 91 -7.56 2.14 -8.90
N ILE A 92 -7.95 2.92 -7.89
CA ILE A 92 -9.34 3.37 -7.70
C ILE A 92 -9.79 4.26 -8.87
N TYR A 93 -8.92 5.15 -9.35
CA TYR A 93 -9.22 5.98 -10.51
C TYR A 93 -9.54 5.13 -11.75
N TYR A 94 -8.71 4.13 -12.05
CA TYR A 94 -8.96 3.23 -13.18
C TYR A 94 -10.20 2.34 -12.99
N LEU A 95 -10.48 1.88 -11.75
CA LEU A 95 -11.73 1.17 -11.45
C LEU A 95 -12.96 2.05 -11.70
N LYS A 96 -12.91 3.35 -11.33
CA LYS A 96 -14.00 4.29 -11.62
C LYS A 96 -14.19 4.54 -13.12
N LYS A 97 -13.18 4.27 -13.95
CA LYS A 97 -13.26 4.30 -15.42
C LYS A 97 -13.61 2.95 -16.04
N ASP A 98 -13.95 1.95 -15.23
CA ASP A 98 -14.16 0.54 -15.61
C ASP A 98 -12.95 -0.12 -16.31
N ASP A 99 -11.75 0.48 -16.19
CA ASP A 99 -10.49 -0.10 -16.68
C ASP A 99 -9.89 -1.00 -15.60
N LYS A 100 -10.52 -2.16 -15.41
CA LYS A 100 -10.13 -3.17 -14.40
C LYS A 100 -8.71 -3.68 -14.61
N LYS A 101 -8.28 -3.81 -15.87
CA LYS A 101 -6.95 -4.33 -16.22
C LYS A 101 -5.86 -3.35 -15.80
N THR A 102 -6.04 -2.05 -16.03
CA THR A 102 -5.05 -1.06 -15.60
C THR A 102 -5.11 -0.87 -14.09
N ALA A 103 -6.30 -0.92 -13.48
CA ALA A 103 -6.43 -0.89 -12.02
C ALA A 103 -5.65 -2.02 -11.32
N GLU A 104 -5.78 -3.26 -11.82
CA GLU A 104 -5.04 -4.42 -11.32
C GLU A 104 -3.52 -4.22 -11.42
N LYS A 105 -3.04 -3.70 -12.55
CA LYS A 105 -1.62 -3.39 -12.72
C LYS A 105 -1.12 -2.34 -11.73
N GLU A 106 -1.90 -1.30 -11.46
CA GLU A 106 -1.49 -0.26 -10.51
C GLU A 106 -1.45 -0.78 -9.07
N ILE A 107 -2.43 -1.58 -8.65
CA ILE A 107 -2.40 -2.16 -7.30
C ILE A 107 -1.29 -3.20 -7.15
N ASP A 108 -1.02 -4.01 -8.17
CA ASP A 108 0.09 -4.98 -8.16
C ASP A 108 1.45 -4.30 -8.02
N LYS A 109 1.67 -3.18 -8.71
CA LYS A 109 2.88 -2.36 -8.53
C LYS A 109 3.01 -1.83 -7.11
N GLY A 110 1.92 -1.31 -6.55
CA GLY A 110 1.93 -0.82 -5.17
C GLY A 110 2.26 -1.93 -4.17
N ILE A 111 1.69 -3.12 -4.36
CA ILE A 111 1.98 -4.31 -3.56
C ILE A 111 3.45 -4.73 -3.71
N SER A 112 4.00 -4.76 -4.93
CA SER A 112 5.39 -5.19 -5.13
C SER A 112 6.38 -4.30 -4.37
N TRP A 113 6.18 -2.98 -4.35
CA TRP A 113 7.02 -2.07 -3.58
C TRP A 113 6.89 -2.28 -2.06
N LEU A 114 5.68 -2.55 -1.54
CA LEU A 114 5.50 -2.88 -0.13
C LEU A 114 6.19 -4.20 0.23
N VAL A 115 6.19 -5.17 -0.67
CA VAL A 115 6.88 -6.45 -0.49
C VAL A 115 8.40 -6.26 -0.49
N GLU A 116 8.93 -5.44 -1.41
CA GLU A 116 10.36 -5.06 -1.45
C GLU A 116 10.82 -4.41 -0.14
N MET A 117 10.00 -3.52 0.44
CA MET A 117 10.28 -2.89 1.74
C MET A 117 10.38 -3.89 2.89
N GLN A 118 9.64 -5.00 2.82
CA GLN A 118 9.43 -5.92 3.95
C GLN A 118 10.46 -7.07 4.03
N ASN A 119 11.52 -7.02 3.21
CA ASN A 119 12.67 -7.94 3.16
C ASN A 119 12.51 -9.24 4.02
N LYS A 120 12.04 -10.33 3.39
CA LYS A 120 12.02 -11.75 3.88
C LYS A 120 10.80 -12.34 4.62
N ASN A 121 9.56 -11.86 4.49
CA ASN A 121 8.38 -12.64 4.92
C ASN A 121 7.42 -13.01 3.78
N HIS A 122 7.98 -13.70 2.77
CA HIS A 122 7.30 -14.25 1.59
C HIS A 122 6.06 -15.13 1.91
N CYS A 123 5.98 -15.67 3.14
CA CYS A 123 4.91 -16.56 3.58
C CYS A 123 3.60 -15.83 3.96
N LEU A 124 3.70 -14.63 4.56
CA LEU A 124 2.52 -13.91 5.07
C LEU A 124 1.65 -13.38 3.92
N PHE A 125 2.29 -12.89 2.86
CA PHE A 125 1.58 -12.34 1.70
C PHE A 125 1.07 -13.42 0.73
N ARG A 126 1.67 -14.62 0.72
CA ARG A 126 1.13 -15.77 -0.03
C ARG A 126 -0.28 -16.12 0.46
N LYS A 127 -0.55 -16.00 1.77
CA LYS A 127 -1.89 -16.17 2.36
C LYS A 127 -2.88 -15.07 1.92
N LEU A 128 -2.46 -13.79 1.87
CA LEU A 128 -3.29 -12.70 1.37
C LEU A 128 -3.62 -12.87 -0.12
N LYS A 129 -2.64 -13.30 -0.93
CA LYS A 129 -2.86 -13.61 -2.34
C LYS A 129 -3.83 -14.78 -2.51
N THR A 130 -3.76 -15.84 -1.69
CA THR A 130 -4.74 -16.95 -1.70
C THR A 130 -6.16 -16.50 -1.34
N ILE A 131 -6.32 -15.55 -0.41
CA ILE A 131 -7.64 -15.02 -0.04
C ILE A 131 -8.26 -14.21 -1.19
N ILE A 132 -7.45 -13.51 -2.00
CA ILE A 132 -7.92 -12.73 -3.15
C ILE A 132 -8.09 -13.62 -4.41
N TYR A 133 -7.22 -14.62 -4.63
CA TYR A 133 -7.21 -15.47 -5.83
C TYR A 133 -8.20 -16.65 -5.80
N HIS A 134 -8.91 -16.91 -4.69
CA HIS A 134 -9.93 -17.97 -4.65
C HIS A 134 -11.21 -17.70 -5.47
N ARG A 135 -11.16 -16.78 -6.45
CA ARG A 135 -12.20 -16.59 -7.49
C ARG A 135 -11.72 -16.96 -8.91
N GLY A 136 -10.52 -17.52 -9.11
CA GLY A 136 -10.07 -17.95 -10.43
C GLY A 136 -9.01 -19.05 -10.38
N GLU A 137 -9.39 -20.25 -10.81
CA GLU A 137 -8.54 -21.43 -10.84
C GLU A 137 -7.25 -21.23 -11.65
N LYS A 138 -6.10 -21.16 -10.98
CA LYS A 138 -4.83 -21.79 -11.41
C LYS A 138 -4.00 -22.14 -10.18
N LYS A 139 -3.83 -23.45 -9.92
CA LYS A 139 -2.93 -23.97 -8.89
C LYS A 139 -1.48 -23.64 -9.28
N MET A 140 -0.84 -22.76 -8.52
CA MET A 140 0.58 -22.48 -8.66
C MET A 140 1.37 -23.55 -7.87
N PRO A 141 2.42 -24.17 -8.44
CA PRO A 141 3.14 -25.24 -7.78
C PRO A 141 3.82 -24.76 -6.49
N LEU A 142 3.53 -25.51 -5.42
CA LEU A 142 4.13 -25.38 -4.10
C LEU A 142 5.57 -25.92 -4.15
N LYS A 143 6.55 -25.03 -4.22
CA LYS A 143 7.87 -25.32 -3.65
C LYS A 143 8.29 -24.12 -2.80
N CYS A 144 8.64 -24.44 -1.56
CA CYS A 144 9.50 -23.62 -0.71
C CYS A 144 10.94 -23.98 -1.06
#